data_AF-A0A5P2X817-F1
#
_entry.id   AF-A0A5P2X817-F1
#
_cell.length_a   1.000
_cell.length_b   1.000
_cell.length_c   1.000
_cell.angle_alpha   90.00
_cell.angle_beta   90.00
_cell.angle_gamma   90.00
#
_symmetry.space_group_name_H-M   'P 1'
#
loop_
_entity.id
_entity.type
_entity.pdbx_description
1 polymer ?
#
loop_
_entity_poly.entity_id
_entity_poly.type
_entity_poly.pdbx_seq_one_letter_code
_entity_poly.pdbx_strand_id
1 'polypeptide(L)'
;MASKGRGGRSQRGNAEALRRYWGLSGAGGARIRWGTAGDWRRCNRLLSRYLGARAKGYCQLMHIRSTGVATGSRLNPGRRRTR
;
A
#
# COMPACT_ATOMS: atom_id res chain seq x y z
N MET A 1 -22.12 19.14 28.32
CA MET A 1 -21.38 18.92 27.06
C MET A 1 -19.88 19.03 27.33
N ALA A 2 -19.05 18.04 26.97
CA ALA A 2 -17.61 18.16 26.63
C ALA A 2 -16.97 16.76 26.54
N SER A 3 -17.10 16.12 25.38
CA SER A 3 -16.45 14.84 25.08
C SER A 3 -14.93 15.00 25.18
N LYS A 4 -14.30 14.22 26.07
CA LYS A 4 -12.85 14.17 26.27
C LYS A 4 -12.17 13.43 25.11
N GLY A 5 -12.13 14.06 23.94
CA GLY A 5 -11.34 13.59 22.79
C GLY A 5 -9.91 14.11 22.89
N ARG A 6 -8.99 13.36 23.52
CA ARG A 6 -7.57 13.71 23.52
C ARG A 6 -6.68 12.48 23.31
N GLY A 7 -6.17 12.36 22.09
CA GLY A 7 -4.72 12.18 21.90
C GLY A 7 -4.17 10.77 21.69
N GLY A 8 -4.68 9.98 20.74
CA GLY A 8 -3.92 8.85 20.18
C GLY A 8 -2.78 9.33 19.26
N ARG A 9 -1.66 9.80 19.83
CA ARG A 9 -0.46 10.26 19.13
C ARG A 9 0.75 9.35 19.38
N SER A 10 0.66 8.09 18.98
CA SER A 10 1.85 7.22 18.88
C SER A 10 1.66 6.28 17.68
N GLN A 11 2.05 6.74 16.48
CA GLN A 11 2.38 5.96 15.25
C GLN A 11 2.27 6.79 13.94
N ARG A 12 1.78 8.03 13.97
CA ARG A 12 1.54 8.83 12.74
C ARG A 12 2.81 9.31 12.01
N GLY A 13 3.97 9.31 12.67
CA GLY A 13 5.22 9.82 12.09
C GLY A 13 5.86 8.95 10.99
N ASN A 14 5.59 7.64 10.96
CA ASN A 14 6.20 6.75 9.96
C ASN A 14 5.37 6.59 8.68
N ALA A 15 4.12 7.02 8.65
CA ALA A 15 3.23 6.77 7.52
C ALA A 15 3.68 7.50 6.25
N GLU A 16 4.18 8.74 6.37
CA GLU A 16 4.70 9.50 5.23
C GLU A 16 6.07 9.02 4.76
N ALA A 17 6.97 8.64 5.67
CA ALA A 17 8.24 8.02 5.33
C ALA A 17 8.01 6.68 4.60
N LEU A 18 7.08 5.85 5.11
CA LEU A 18 6.64 4.64 4.43
C LEU A 18 6.02 4.97 3.07
N ARG A 19 5.24 6.05 2.95
CA ARG A 19 4.65 6.44 1.66
C ARG A 19 5.72 6.80 0.63
N ARG A 20 6.73 7.56 1.04
CA ARG A 20 7.85 7.94 0.20
C ARG A 20 8.69 6.72 -0.21
N TYR A 21 8.98 5.82 0.73
CA TYR A 21 9.80 4.64 0.48
C TYR A 21 9.09 3.56 -0.37
N TRP A 22 7.80 3.31 -0.12
CA TRP A 22 7.02 2.28 -0.82
C TRP A 22 6.31 2.78 -2.09
N GLY A 23 6.32 4.09 -2.33
CA GLY A 23 5.82 4.71 -3.56
C GLY A 23 6.70 4.43 -4.77
N LEU A 24 6.26 4.84 -5.96
CA LEU A 24 6.93 4.57 -7.25
C LEU A 24 8.40 5.04 -7.27
N SER A 25 8.68 6.19 -6.66
CA SER A 25 10.02 6.80 -6.60
C SER A 25 10.88 6.29 -5.43
N GLY A 26 10.38 5.37 -4.62
CA GLY A 26 11.09 4.85 -3.45
C GLY A 26 11.68 3.46 -3.68
N ALA A 27 12.77 3.15 -2.97
CA ALA A 27 13.44 1.85 -3.08
C ALA A 27 12.52 0.67 -2.74
N GLY A 28 11.56 0.85 -1.82
CA GLY A 28 10.54 -0.15 -1.51
C GLY A 28 9.56 -0.37 -2.66
N GLY A 29 9.14 0.68 -3.35
CA GLY A 29 8.25 0.57 -4.51
C GLY A 29 8.94 -0.10 -5.70
N ALA A 30 10.23 0.17 -5.91
CA ALA A 30 11.04 -0.55 -6.90
C ALA A 30 11.10 -2.06 -6.62
N ARG A 31 11.19 -2.47 -5.33
CA ARG A 31 11.12 -3.89 -4.94
C ARG A 31 9.74 -4.50 -5.15
N ILE A 32 8.67 -3.72 -4.95
CA ILE A 32 7.31 -4.15 -5.25
C ILE A 32 7.08 -4.28 -6.75
N ARG A 33 7.76 -3.48 -7.58
CA ARG A 33 7.54 -3.39 -9.05
C ARG A 33 6.06 -3.16 -9.36
N TRP A 34 5.58 -1.97 -9.01
CA TRP A 34 4.22 -1.54 -9.31
C TRP A 34 3.90 -1.71 -10.80
N GLY A 35 2.68 -2.18 -11.11
CA GLY A 35 2.27 -2.49 -12.49
C GLY A 35 2.70 -3.88 -12.99
N THR A 36 3.23 -4.74 -12.13
CA THR A 36 3.55 -6.14 -12.48
C THR A 36 2.64 -7.14 -11.78
N ALA A 37 2.48 -8.34 -12.34
CA ALA A 37 1.60 -9.35 -11.77
C ALA A 37 1.90 -9.70 -10.30
N GLY A 38 0.96 -9.41 -9.41
CA GLY A 38 1.08 -9.70 -7.98
C GLY A 38 1.90 -8.70 -7.19
N ASP A 39 2.07 -7.48 -7.68
CA ASP A 39 2.58 -6.32 -6.96
C ASP A 39 1.94 -6.18 -5.56
N TRP A 40 0.61 -6.31 -5.44
CA TRP A 40 -0.11 -6.13 -4.18
C TRP A 40 0.17 -7.25 -3.20
N ARG A 41 0.33 -8.48 -3.69
CA ARG A 41 0.75 -9.62 -2.84
C ARG A 41 2.17 -9.40 -2.32
N ARG A 42 3.07 -8.87 -3.15
CA ARG A 42 4.44 -8.48 -2.75
C ARG A 42 4.40 -7.36 -1.70
N CYS A 43 3.63 -6.31 -1.94
CA CYS A 43 3.41 -5.22 -0.99
C CYS A 43 2.89 -5.76 0.34
N ASN A 44 1.78 -6.52 0.31
CA ASN A 44 1.16 -7.03 1.52
C ASN A 44 2.11 -7.94 2.32
N ARG A 45 2.89 -8.80 1.66
CA ARG A 45 3.88 -9.66 2.33
C ARG A 45 5.00 -8.87 3.01
N LEU A 46 5.47 -7.78 2.39
CA LEU A 46 6.52 -6.94 2.94
C LEU A 46 6.00 -6.06 4.07
N LEU A 47 4.84 -5.43 3.86
CA LEU A 47 4.26 -4.46 4.79
C LEU A 47 3.48 -5.12 5.93
N SER A 48 3.00 -6.36 5.80
CA SER A 48 2.30 -7.06 6.88
C SER A 48 3.17 -7.22 8.12
N ARG A 49 4.50 -7.33 7.95
CA ARG A 49 5.46 -7.40 9.06
C ARG A 49 5.54 -6.10 9.86
N TYR A 50 5.19 -4.97 9.26
CA TYR A 50 5.31 -3.63 9.87
C TYR A 50 3.95 -3.02 10.26
N LEU A 51 2.92 -3.23 9.44
CA LEU A 51 1.60 -2.61 9.58
C LEU A 51 0.51 -3.60 10.01
N GLY A 52 0.82 -4.90 10.05
CA GLY A 52 -0.15 -5.96 10.34
C GLY A 52 -1.32 -5.96 9.35
N ALA A 53 -2.55 -6.13 9.87
CA ALA A 53 -3.77 -6.21 9.07
C ALA A 53 -4.07 -4.94 8.25
N ARG A 54 -3.54 -3.78 8.65
CA ARG A 54 -3.74 -2.49 7.95
C ARG A 54 -2.96 -2.39 6.64
N ALA A 55 -1.98 -3.29 6.42
CA ALA A 55 -1.18 -3.34 5.20
C ALA A 55 -2.04 -3.52 3.94
N LYS A 56 -3.12 -4.32 4.01
CA LYS A 56 -3.99 -4.62 2.86
C LYS A 56 -4.59 -3.35 2.23
N GLY A 57 -5.19 -2.49 3.07
CA GLY A 57 -5.80 -1.23 2.61
C GLY A 57 -4.76 -0.22 2.14
N TYR A 58 -3.62 -0.15 2.85
CA TYR A 58 -2.51 0.74 2.45
C TYR A 58 -1.91 0.35 1.09
N CYS A 59 -1.68 -0.94 0.87
CA CYS A 59 -1.17 -1.45 -0.41
C CYS A 59 -2.15 -1.22 -1.57
N GLN A 60 -3.46 -1.28 -1.31
CA GLN A 60 -4.49 -0.98 -2.32
C GLN A 60 -4.41 0.49 -2.78
N LEU A 61 -4.36 1.41 -1.82
CA LEU A 61 -4.26 2.85 -2.10
C LEU A 61 -2.96 3.18 -2.84
N MET A 62 -1.85 2.55 -2.44
CA MET A 62 -0.57 2.72 -3.11
C MET A 62 -0.56 2.17 -4.52
N HIS A 63 -1.15 0.99 -4.75
CA HIS A 63 -1.26 0.44 -6.09
C HIS A 63 -1.97 1.41 -7.03
N ILE A 64 -3.12 1.94 -6.61
CA ILE A 64 -3.90 2.89 -7.40
C ILE A 64 -3.10 4.17 -7.64
N ARG A 65 -2.42 4.69 -6.62
CA ARG A 65 -1.57 5.88 -6.77
C ARG A 65 -0.40 5.65 -7.74
N SER A 66 0.21 4.48 -7.74
CA SER A 66 1.38 4.17 -8.54
C SER A 66 1.06 3.72 -9.97
N THR A 67 -0.07 3.03 -10.17
CA THR A 67 -0.44 2.46 -11.48
C THR A 67 -1.64 3.14 -12.13
N GLY A 68 -2.35 4.00 -11.39
CA GLY A 68 -3.62 4.60 -11.83
C GLY A 68 -4.82 3.64 -11.79
N VAL A 69 -4.61 2.35 -11.52
CA VAL A 69 -5.66 1.32 -11.58
C VAL A 69 -5.76 0.55 -10.26
N ALA A 70 -6.96 0.06 -9.93
CA ALA A 70 -7.12 -0.84 -8.79
C ALA A 70 -6.55 -2.23 -9.12
N THR A 71 -5.93 -2.91 -8.15
CA THR A 71 -5.38 -4.26 -8.35
C THR A 71 -6.39 -5.28 -8.82
N GLY A 72 -7.65 -5.14 -8.38
CA GLY A 72 -8.77 -5.99 -8.81
C GLY A 72 -9.31 -5.66 -10.20
N SER A 73 -8.93 -4.53 -10.80
CA SER A 73 -9.43 -4.08 -12.10
C SER A 73 -8.90 -4.95 -13.25
N ARG A 74 -9.74 -5.17 -14.27
CA ARG A 74 -9.36 -5.87 -15.52
C ARG A 74 -8.28 -5.12 -16.31
N LEU A 75 -8.13 -3.82 -16.06
CA LEU A 75 -7.11 -2.96 -16.66
C LEU A 75 -5.75 -3.09 -15.97
N ASN A 76 -5.64 -3.81 -14.85
CA ASN A 76 -4.35 -4.05 -14.23
C ASN A 76 -3.54 -5.01 -15.11
N PRO A 77 -2.39 -4.57 -15.68
CA PRO A 77 -1.53 -5.43 -16.50
C PRO A 77 -1.03 -6.66 -15.73
N GLY A 78 -1.02 -6.60 -14.39
CA GLY A 78 -0.66 -7.69 -13.52
C GLY A 78 -1.77 -8.71 -13.19
N ARG A 79 -3.03 -8.44 -13.58
CA ARG A 79 -4.13 -9.37 -13.32
C ARG A 79 -4.08 -10.47 -14.38
N ARG A 80 -3.43 -11.61 -14.06
CA ARG A 80 -3.50 -12.82 -14.89
C ARG A 80 -4.98 -13.11 -15.14
N ARG A 81 -5.41 -13.03 -16.41
CA ARG A 81 -6.67 -13.65 -16.83
C ARG A 81 -6.46 -15.14 -16.59
N THR A 82 -7.00 -15.65 -15.50
CA THR A 82 -7.20 -17.09 -15.38
C THR A 82 -8.18 -17.44 -16.49
N ARG A 83 -7.67 -18.05 -17.56
CA ARG A 83 -8.49 -18.64 -18.62
C ARG A 83 -9.21 -19.85 -18.04
#